data_AF-A0A1V5FT68-F1
#
_entry.id   AF-A0A1V5FT68-F1
#
_cell.length_a   1.000
_cell.length_b   1.000
_cell.length_c   1.000
_cell.angle_alpha   90.00
_cell.angle_beta   90.00
_cell.angle_gamma   90.00
#
_symmetry.space_group_name_H-M   'P 1'
#
loop_
_entity.id
_entity.type
_entity.pdbx_description
1 polymer ?
#
loop_
_entity_poly.entity_id
_entity_poly.type
_entity_poly.pdbx_seq_one_letter_code
_entity_poly.pdbx_strand_id
1 'polypeptide(L)'
;MRNNQPVSGKEIQLVDGQTIVSRTDTKGIIRYINRDFLLISGFTEAELLGQPHNIIRHPDMPEAAFADMWATLKAGRPWVGMVKNRCKNGDYYWVEAHATPVFEQGKVAGYMSVRRKASREQIAQAERQYAAIRSGHAMGLVVQQGEVKRLGMNLLYNPLWRMSLMQRLLMSAAGVGVFALCMMWMTQAEVAASTRWSIFIAGLVASFYSAWWLAHDIASRLKDAEHQFRAIGNGDYQQNIAIDRNDEVGAVLLGLKSMQIRLGFEVQEHKRIAESSLRIRQALDVAATNVMVTDHDLNIVYANPSIQHMLRHAEADLRKEMPHFDADHVLGKNIDHFHRHPEHQRKLLATLDRTHKTVLHVGG
;
A
#
# COMPACT_ATOMS: atom_id res chain seq x y z
N MET A 1 0.38 16.01 22.66
CA MET A 1 0.15 14.77 21.88
C MET A 1 -0.53 13.73 22.76
N ARG A 2 -1.28 12.76 22.19
CA ARG A 2 -1.94 11.70 22.96
C ARG A 2 -0.89 10.72 23.50
N ASN A 3 -0.81 10.57 24.82
CA ASN A 3 0.06 9.61 25.51
C ASN A 3 -0.81 8.44 25.97
N ASN A 4 -0.67 7.28 25.33
CA ASN A 4 -1.52 6.12 25.61
C ASN A 4 -0.86 5.23 26.68
N GLN A 5 -1.27 5.39 27.93
CA GLN A 5 -0.94 4.52 29.05
C GLN A 5 -2.15 3.64 29.42
N PRO A 6 -1.97 2.51 30.12
CA PRO A 6 -0.70 1.91 30.55
C PRO A 6 0.03 1.13 29.44
N VAL A 7 1.32 0.85 29.64
CA VAL A 7 2.12 -0.10 28.84
C VAL A 7 2.56 -1.27 29.72
N SER A 8 2.40 -2.51 29.26
CA SER A 8 2.71 -3.73 30.02
C SER A 8 4.19 -4.14 29.92
N GLY A 9 4.90 -3.64 28.90
CA GLY A 9 6.27 -4.05 28.59
C GLY A 9 6.39 -5.39 27.85
N LYS A 10 5.27 -6.04 27.50
CA LYS A 10 5.26 -7.30 26.74
C LYS A 10 5.15 -7.04 25.23
N GLU A 11 6.08 -7.59 24.46
CA GLU A 11 6.04 -7.57 22.99
C GLU A 11 5.16 -8.70 22.44
N ILE A 12 4.27 -8.36 21.51
CA ILE A 12 3.59 -9.28 20.61
C ILE A 12 4.28 -9.21 19.25
N GLN A 13 4.70 -10.36 18.75
CA GLN A 13 5.35 -10.46 17.44
C GLN A 13 4.32 -10.68 16.35
N LEU A 14 4.49 -9.99 15.21
CA LEU A 14 3.74 -10.34 14.02
C LEU A 14 4.18 -11.72 13.51
N VAL A 15 3.20 -12.50 13.07
CA VAL A 15 3.46 -13.79 12.40
C VAL A 15 3.94 -13.53 10.97
N ASP A 16 4.77 -14.42 10.42
CA ASP A 16 5.21 -14.29 9.03
C ASP A 16 4.00 -14.35 8.08
N GLY A 17 3.97 -13.44 7.11
CA GLY A 17 2.83 -13.25 6.20
C GLY A 17 1.68 -12.41 6.77
N GLN A 18 1.64 -12.15 8.08
CA GLN A 18 0.64 -11.26 8.67
C GLN A 18 0.87 -9.82 8.20
N THR A 19 -0.18 -9.16 7.72
CA THR A 19 -0.07 -7.80 7.17
C THR A 19 -1.14 -6.92 7.80
N ILE A 20 -0.73 -5.87 8.51
CA ILE A 20 -1.66 -4.97 9.18
C ILE A 20 -1.97 -3.80 8.24
N VAL A 21 -3.25 -3.51 8.02
CA VAL A 21 -3.67 -2.48 7.08
C VAL A 21 -4.69 -1.54 7.70
N SER A 22 -4.54 -0.26 7.39
CA SER A 22 -5.50 0.77 7.74
C SER A 22 -5.59 1.83 6.64
N ARG A 23 -6.78 2.37 6.43
CA ARG A 23 -7.01 3.59 5.64
C ARG A 23 -7.60 4.67 6.53
N THR A 24 -7.18 5.89 6.29
CA THR A 24 -7.62 7.08 7.01
C THR A 24 -8.06 8.15 6.03
N ASP A 25 -8.88 9.09 6.49
CA ASP A 25 -9.12 10.33 5.75
C ASP A 25 -7.92 11.29 5.85
N THR A 26 -8.01 12.47 5.23
CA THR A 26 -6.96 13.49 5.23
C THR A 26 -6.63 14.05 6.63
N LYS A 27 -7.50 13.83 7.62
CA LYS A 27 -7.28 14.23 9.03
C LYS A 27 -6.67 13.10 9.87
N GLY A 28 -6.43 11.93 9.27
CA GLY A 28 -5.89 10.76 9.98
C GLY A 28 -6.93 9.99 10.79
N ILE A 29 -8.23 10.18 10.50
CA ILE A 29 -9.31 9.41 11.11
C ILE A 29 -9.47 8.09 10.37
N ILE A 30 -9.52 6.99 11.11
CA ILE A 30 -9.62 5.63 10.57
C ILE A 30 -10.97 5.45 9.87
N ARG A 31 -10.92 5.00 8.60
CA ARG A 31 -12.08 4.66 7.77
C ARG A 31 -12.16 3.18 7.43
N TYR A 32 -11.03 2.48 7.47
CA TYR A 32 -10.95 1.06 7.22
C TYR A 32 -9.78 0.46 7.97
N ILE A 33 -9.94 -0.78 8.42
CA ILE A 33 -8.91 -1.62 9.01
C ILE A 33 -9.16 -3.07 8.59
N ASN A 34 -8.10 -3.86 8.49
CA ASN A 34 -8.25 -5.28 8.22
C ASN A 34 -8.29 -6.12 9.52
N ARG A 35 -8.62 -7.41 9.36
CA ARG A 35 -8.73 -8.37 10.47
C ARG A 35 -7.43 -8.49 11.28
N ASP A 36 -6.27 -8.46 10.62
CA ASP A 36 -4.98 -8.59 11.31
C ASP A 36 -4.73 -7.43 12.27
N PHE A 37 -5.17 -6.22 11.93
CA PHE A 37 -5.16 -5.08 12.85
C PHE A 37 -5.97 -5.39 14.11
N LEU A 38 -7.22 -5.83 13.96
CA LEU A 38 -8.09 -6.14 15.10
C LEU A 38 -7.45 -7.17 16.02
N LEU A 39 -6.95 -8.27 15.44
CA LEU A 39 -6.37 -9.38 16.19
C LEU A 39 -5.15 -8.96 17.00
N ILE A 40 -4.19 -8.26 16.38
CA ILE A 40 -2.95 -7.90 17.09
C ILE A 40 -3.18 -6.77 18.09
N SER A 41 -4.04 -5.81 17.77
CA SER A 41 -4.28 -4.63 18.61
C SER A 41 -5.20 -4.91 19.80
N GLY A 42 -6.06 -5.92 19.69
CA GLY A 42 -7.06 -6.28 20.70
C GLY A 42 -8.25 -5.32 20.80
N PHE A 43 -8.36 -4.36 19.87
CA PHE A 43 -9.53 -3.49 19.76
C PHE A 43 -10.62 -4.14 18.89
N THR A 44 -11.87 -3.76 19.14
CA THR A 44 -12.96 -4.07 18.22
C THR A 44 -13.02 -3.05 17.08
N GLU A 45 -13.70 -3.42 16.00
CA GLU A 45 -13.85 -2.52 14.85
C GLU A 45 -14.61 -1.24 15.22
N ALA A 46 -15.68 -1.37 16.01
CA ALA A 46 -16.46 -0.22 16.50
C ALA A 46 -15.63 0.75 17.35
N GLU A 47 -14.60 0.26 18.05
CA GLU A 47 -13.69 1.10 18.83
C GLU A 47 -12.65 1.84 17.98
N LEU A 48 -12.35 1.35 16.76
CA LEU A 48 -11.33 1.93 15.89
C LEU A 48 -11.91 2.80 14.79
N LEU A 49 -13.05 2.43 14.21
CA LEU A 49 -13.66 3.21 13.13
C LEU A 49 -14.08 4.61 13.63
N GLY A 50 -13.74 5.63 12.84
CA GLY A 50 -14.01 7.03 13.19
C GLY A 50 -13.06 7.61 14.25
N GLN A 51 -12.11 6.83 14.78
CA GLN A 51 -11.12 7.32 15.72
C GLN A 51 -9.84 7.81 15.03
N PRO A 52 -9.11 8.78 15.61
CA PRO A 52 -7.78 9.14 15.14
C PRO A 52 -6.81 7.96 15.24
N HIS A 53 -5.99 7.73 14.20
CA HIS A 53 -5.06 6.61 14.16
C HIS A 53 -4.02 6.60 15.31
N ASN A 54 -3.80 7.74 15.99
CA ASN A 54 -2.92 7.81 17.14
C ASN A 54 -3.43 7.06 18.40
N ILE A 55 -4.62 6.45 18.38
CA ILE A 55 -5.17 5.61 19.45
C ILE A 55 -4.27 4.40 19.80
N ILE A 56 -3.52 3.88 18.82
CA ILE A 56 -2.56 2.78 19.01
C ILE A 56 -1.11 3.25 19.19
N ARG A 57 -0.86 4.55 19.28
CA ARG A 57 0.50 5.08 19.43
C ARG A 57 1.13 4.58 20.73
N HIS A 58 2.36 4.09 20.67
CA HIS A 58 3.14 3.78 21.86
C HIS A 58 3.81 5.05 22.44
N PRO A 59 3.81 5.26 23.77
CA PRO A 59 4.47 6.41 24.42
C PRO A 59 5.97 6.58 24.08
N ASP A 60 6.70 5.48 23.94
CA ASP A 60 8.13 5.51 23.55
C ASP A 60 8.40 6.02 22.11
N MET A 61 7.38 6.21 21.27
CA MET A 61 7.65 6.73 19.93
C MET A 61 8.02 8.21 19.99
N PRO A 62 9.17 8.64 19.43
CA PRO A 62 9.55 10.04 19.41
C PRO A 62 8.56 10.87 18.61
N GLU A 63 8.26 12.08 19.09
CA GLU A 63 7.40 13.02 18.37
C GLU A 63 7.96 13.37 16.98
N ALA A 64 9.28 13.47 16.87
CA ALA A 64 10.01 13.73 15.62
C ALA A 64 9.70 12.69 14.52
N ALA A 65 9.52 11.41 14.88
CA ALA A 65 9.24 10.37 13.90
C ALA A 65 7.85 10.56 13.24
N PHE A 66 6.85 10.94 14.03
CA PHE A 66 5.52 11.24 13.49
C PHE A 66 5.45 12.59 12.79
N ALA A 67 6.22 13.59 13.24
CA ALA A 67 6.32 14.86 12.55
C ALA A 67 6.88 14.67 11.13
N ASP A 68 7.96 13.89 11.00
CA ASP A 68 8.54 13.51 9.72
C ASP A 68 7.56 12.71 8.83
N MET A 69 6.87 11.71 9.42
CA MET A 69 5.83 10.96 8.71
C MET A 69 4.75 11.88 8.11
N TRP A 70 4.18 12.78 8.92
CA TRP A 70 3.13 13.67 8.43
C TRP A 70 3.64 14.70 7.42
N ALA A 71 4.85 15.23 7.60
CA ALA A 71 5.47 16.12 6.63
C ALA A 71 5.66 15.42 5.28
N THR A 72 6.13 14.17 5.30
CA THR A 72 6.35 13.34 4.11
C THR A 72 5.03 13.03 3.40
N LEU A 73 4.02 12.55 4.14
CA LEU A 73 2.71 12.20 3.58
C LEU A 73 1.96 13.42 3.02
N LYS A 74 2.02 14.57 3.70
CA LYS A 74 1.40 15.83 3.22
C LYS A 74 2.09 16.40 1.99
N ALA A 75 3.38 16.10 1.81
CA ALA A 75 4.11 16.42 0.58
C ALA A 75 3.78 15.46 -0.58
N GLY A 76 2.78 14.59 -0.43
CA GLY A 76 2.37 13.62 -1.46
C GLY A 76 3.30 12.42 -1.57
N ARG A 77 4.15 12.17 -0.56
CA ARG A 77 5.19 11.15 -0.60
C ARG A 77 4.87 9.97 0.32
N PRO A 78 5.10 8.71 -0.08
CA PRO A 78 5.13 7.60 0.84
C PRO A 78 6.23 7.77 1.88
N TRP A 79 5.97 7.19 3.03
CA TRP A 79 6.85 7.17 4.18
C TRP A 79 7.04 5.71 4.60
N VAL A 80 8.28 5.31 4.86
CA VAL A 80 8.61 3.99 5.37
C VAL A 80 9.45 4.15 6.61
N GLY A 81 8.98 3.62 7.73
CA GLY A 81 9.73 3.72 8.97
C GLY A 81 9.29 2.73 10.03
N MET A 82 10.14 2.60 11.05
CA MET A 82 9.90 1.73 12.19
C MET A 82 8.90 2.36 13.16
N VAL A 83 7.87 1.61 13.53
CA VAL A 83 6.82 2.10 14.44
C VAL A 83 6.55 1.09 15.53
N LYS A 84 6.64 1.54 16.78
CA LYS A 84 6.15 0.85 17.97
C LYS A 84 4.71 1.25 18.23
N ASN A 85 3.81 0.28 18.28
CA ASN A 85 2.40 0.48 18.58
C ASN A 85 2.02 -0.21 19.88
N ARG A 86 0.98 0.30 20.54
CA ARG A 86 0.43 -0.22 21.79
C ARG A 86 -0.95 -0.82 21.54
N CYS A 87 -1.16 -2.02 22.06
CA CYS A 87 -2.43 -2.74 22.08
C CYS A 87 -3.37 -2.19 23.15
N LYS A 88 -4.64 -2.58 23.08
CA LYS A 88 -5.68 -2.16 24.04
C LYS A 88 -5.31 -2.51 25.48
N ASN A 89 -4.75 -3.70 25.71
CA ASN A 89 -4.35 -4.23 27.00
C ASN A 89 -3.01 -3.65 27.54
N GLY A 90 -2.32 -2.79 26.77
CA GLY A 90 -1.03 -2.22 27.13
C GLY A 90 0.19 -2.98 26.58
N ASP A 91 0.02 -4.15 25.98
CA ASP A 91 1.10 -4.81 25.23
C ASP A 91 1.53 -3.96 24.03
N TYR A 92 2.67 -4.30 23.40
CA TYR A 92 3.16 -3.56 22.25
C TYR A 92 3.62 -4.47 21.12
N TYR A 93 3.72 -3.91 19.92
CA TYR A 93 4.27 -4.60 18.76
C TYR A 93 5.04 -3.64 17.87
N TRP A 94 6.06 -4.16 17.21
CA TRP A 94 6.89 -3.43 16.25
C TRP A 94 6.51 -3.78 14.82
N VAL A 95 6.48 -2.77 13.96
CA VAL A 95 6.23 -2.91 12.53
C VAL A 95 7.15 -2.03 11.72
N GLU A 96 7.46 -2.49 10.52
CA GLU A 96 7.88 -1.60 9.43
C GLU A 96 6.62 -1.09 8.75
N ALA A 97 6.37 0.22 8.88
CA ALA A 97 5.16 0.85 8.40
C ALA A 97 5.41 1.55 7.06
N HIS A 98 4.67 1.13 6.03
CA HIS A 98 4.66 1.71 4.69
C HIS A 98 3.38 2.53 4.52
N ALA A 99 3.47 3.83 4.73
CA ALA A 99 2.35 4.75 4.58
C ALA A 99 2.43 5.47 3.22
N THR A 100 1.31 5.59 2.51
CA THR A 100 1.22 6.28 1.22
C THR A 100 -0.06 7.11 1.13
N PRO A 101 -0.02 8.31 0.53
CA PRO A 101 -1.24 9.06 0.22
C PRO A 101 -2.11 8.32 -0.81
N VAL A 102 -3.42 8.40 -0.60
CA VAL A 102 -4.43 7.89 -1.52
C VAL A 102 -5.00 9.07 -2.27
N PHE A 103 -4.97 9.00 -3.61
CA PHE A 103 -5.51 10.05 -4.47
C PHE A 103 -6.85 9.62 -5.07
N GLU A 104 -7.82 10.53 -5.03
CA GLU A 104 -9.08 10.42 -5.77
C GLU A 104 -9.24 11.72 -6.58
N GLN A 105 -9.53 11.60 -7.88
CA GLN A 105 -9.67 12.75 -8.79
C GLN A 105 -8.49 13.74 -8.73
N GLY A 106 -7.26 13.22 -8.58
CA GLY A 106 -6.04 14.02 -8.51
C GLY A 106 -5.80 14.76 -7.18
N LYS A 107 -6.67 14.58 -6.18
CA LYS A 107 -6.50 15.15 -4.83
C LYS A 107 -6.26 14.06 -3.80
N VAL A 108 -5.51 14.37 -2.74
CA VAL A 108 -5.32 13.43 -1.63
C VAL A 108 -6.67 13.26 -0.90
N ALA A 109 -7.25 12.06 -0.99
CA ALA A 109 -8.48 11.67 -0.31
C ALA A 109 -8.21 11.16 1.12
N GLY A 110 -7.00 10.66 1.36
CA GLY A 110 -6.61 10.12 2.65
C GLY A 110 -5.26 9.43 2.60
N TYR A 111 -5.01 8.57 3.57
CA TYR A 111 -3.74 7.84 3.67
C TYR A 111 -4.00 6.36 3.92
N MET A 112 -3.17 5.52 3.33
CA MET A 112 -3.17 4.08 3.54
C MET A 112 -1.83 3.68 4.15
N SER A 113 -1.87 2.83 5.17
CA SER A 113 -0.66 2.25 5.77
C SER A 113 -0.74 0.74 5.73
N VAL A 114 0.28 0.13 5.14
CA VAL A 114 0.54 -1.30 5.14
C VAL A 114 1.73 -1.55 6.07
N ARG A 115 1.57 -2.45 7.02
CA ARG A 115 2.55 -2.71 8.07
C ARG A 115 2.94 -4.17 8.05
N ARG A 116 4.24 -4.42 8.00
CA ARG A 116 4.83 -5.76 7.94
C ARG A 116 5.63 -6.03 9.21
N LYS A 117 5.91 -7.32 9.42
CA LYS A 117 6.80 -7.78 10.49
C LYS A 117 8.17 -7.15 10.32
N ALA A 118 8.65 -6.48 11.38
CA ALA A 118 9.99 -5.94 11.40
C ALA A 118 11.01 -7.01 11.80
N SER A 119 12.21 -6.94 11.25
CA SER A 119 13.31 -7.82 11.66
C SER A 119 13.80 -7.44 13.06
N ARG A 120 14.39 -8.42 13.77
CA ARG A 120 14.97 -8.20 15.11
C ARG A 120 16.07 -7.14 15.08
N GLU A 121 16.85 -7.10 14.01
CA GLU A 121 17.89 -6.11 13.79
C GLU A 121 17.33 -4.70 13.62
N GLN A 122 16.29 -4.53 12.78
CA GLN A 122 15.61 -3.25 12.58
C GLN A 122 15.02 -2.72 13.89
N ILE A 123 14.41 -3.60 14.70
CA ILE A 123 13.86 -3.24 16.02
C ILE A 123 14.96 -2.74 16.95
N ALA A 124 16.04 -3.52 17.11
CA ALA A 124 17.15 -3.16 17.99
C ALA A 124 17.84 -1.85 17.56
N GLN A 125 17.93 -1.59 16.26
CA GLN A 125 18.44 -0.32 15.75
C GLN A 125 17.50 0.84 16.07
N ALA A 126 16.20 0.70 15.76
CA ALA A 126 15.20 1.73 16.00
C ALA A 126 15.07 2.07 17.49
N GLU A 127 15.11 1.06 18.37
CA GLU A 127 15.06 1.26 19.82
C GLU A 127 16.21 2.12 20.33
N ARG A 128 17.45 1.81 19.92
CA ARG A 128 18.63 2.61 20.28
C ARG A 128 18.52 4.04 19.78
N GLN A 129 18.15 4.21 18.51
CA GLN A 129 18.04 5.52 17.87
C GLN A 129 16.94 6.37 18.50
N TYR A 130 15.75 5.80 18.71
CA TYR A 130 14.62 6.50 19.30
C TYR A 130 14.86 6.83 20.77
N ALA A 131 15.55 5.96 21.54
CA ALA A 131 15.96 6.28 22.90
C ALA A 131 16.93 7.47 22.96
N ALA A 132 17.89 7.55 22.04
CA ALA A 132 18.80 8.70 21.93
C ALA A 132 18.05 10.01 21.60
N ILE A 133 17.06 9.95 20.70
CA ILE A 133 16.21 11.10 20.36
C ILE A 133 15.35 11.54 21.55
N ARG A 134 14.70 10.60 22.26
CA ARG A 134 13.86 10.93 23.43
C ARG A 134 14.63 11.54 24.59
N SER A 135 15.85 11.07 24.82
CA SER A 135 16.68 11.53 25.95
C SER A 135 17.37 12.88 25.70
N GLY A 136 17.16 13.52 24.56
CA GLY A 136 17.85 14.77 24.20
C GLY A 136 19.34 14.62 23.88
N HIS A 137 19.89 13.40 23.96
CA HIS A 137 21.29 13.07 23.64
C HIS A 137 21.49 12.78 22.14
N ALA A 138 20.54 13.17 21.29
CA ALA A 138 20.66 13.08 19.85
C ALA A 138 21.73 14.06 19.35
N MET A 139 23.00 13.65 19.39
CA MET A 139 24.14 14.34 18.77
C MET A 139 23.96 14.47 17.25
N GLY A 140 23.05 15.34 16.83
CA GLY A 140 22.67 15.57 15.44
C GLY A 140 21.80 14.49 14.81
N LEU A 141 21.13 13.60 15.56
CA LEU A 141 20.22 12.61 14.95
C LEU A 141 18.88 13.27 14.59
N VAL A 142 18.49 13.17 13.32
CA VAL A 142 17.19 13.65 12.81
C VAL A 142 16.50 12.52 12.05
N VAL A 143 15.18 12.42 12.25
CA VAL A 143 14.34 11.53 11.45
C VAL A 143 13.97 12.24 10.16
N GLN A 144 14.34 11.66 9.02
CA GLN A 144 14.03 12.22 7.70
C GLN A 144 13.56 11.10 6.76
N GLN A 145 12.33 11.23 6.26
CA GLN A 145 11.68 10.26 5.38
C GLN A 145 11.66 8.83 5.97
N GLY A 146 11.53 8.74 7.30
CA GLY A 146 11.42 7.51 8.07
C GLY A 146 12.73 6.85 8.47
N GLU A 147 13.87 7.35 7.96
CA GLU A 147 15.21 6.94 8.38
C GLU A 147 15.77 7.88 9.46
N VAL A 148 16.48 7.32 10.44
CA VAL A 148 17.24 8.12 11.41
C VAL A 148 18.63 8.38 10.85
N LYS A 149 18.88 9.62 10.42
CA LYS A 149 20.17 10.06 9.90
C LYS A 149 20.90 10.91 10.92
N ARG A 150 22.21 10.76 11.00
CA ARG A 150 23.06 11.73 11.70
C ARG A 150 23.29 12.90 10.77
N LEU A 151 23.04 14.13 11.23
CA LEU A 151 23.54 15.36 10.60
C LEU A 151 25.06 15.23 10.55
N GLY A 152 25.57 14.75 9.42
CA GLY A 152 26.98 14.86 9.13
C GLY A 152 27.31 16.30 8.75
N MET A 153 28.57 16.70 8.99
CA MET A 153 29.19 17.83 8.28
C MET A 153 29.04 17.72 6.74
N ASN A 154 28.68 16.53 6.24
CA ASN A 154 28.34 16.25 4.85
C ASN A 154 27.06 16.93 4.33
N LEU A 155 26.28 17.63 5.17
CA LEU A 155 25.27 18.57 4.64
C LEU A 155 25.88 19.70 3.79
N LEU A 156 27.20 19.92 3.88
CA LEU A 156 28.01 20.83 3.06
C LEU A 156 28.58 20.17 1.78
N TYR A 157 28.43 18.86 1.59
CA TYR A 157 28.93 18.20 0.38
C TYR A 157 27.98 18.44 -0.80
N ASN A 158 28.39 19.43 -1.60
CA ASN A 158 28.00 19.78 -2.96
C ASN A 158 26.51 20.11 -3.23
N PRO A 159 26.11 21.39 -3.29
CA PRO A 159 24.73 21.81 -3.54
C PRO A 159 24.17 21.35 -4.90
N LEU A 160 25.04 20.97 -5.84
CA LEU A 160 24.67 20.46 -7.16
C LEU A 160 23.82 19.18 -7.10
N TRP A 161 23.97 18.36 -6.06
CA TRP A 161 23.26 17.08 -5.95
C TRP A 161 21.82 17.24 -5.44
N ARG A 162 21.49 18.39 -4.86
CA ARG A 162 20.11 18.75 -4.44
C ARG A 162 19.31 19.43 -5.55
N MET A 163 19.98 19.80 -6.64
CA MET A 163 19.34 20.47 -7.77
C MET A 163 18.45 19.50 -8.54
N SER A 164 17.30 19.98 -8.98
CA SER A 164 16.42 19.24 -9.87
C SER A 164 17.11 18.98 -11.21
N LEU A 165 16.59 18.02 -11.97
CA LEU A 165 17.13 17.71 -13.29
C LEU A 165 17.11 18.94 -14.20
N MET A 166 16.01 19.70 -14.14
CA MET A 166 15.86 20.93 -14.89
C MET A 166 16.89 22.00 -14.51
N GLN A 167 17.18 22.17 -13.21
CA GLN A 167 18.21 23.11 -12.76
C GLN A 167 19.60 22.72 -13.26
N ARG A 168 19.93 21.42 -13.28
CA ARG A 168 21.21 20.93 -13.81
C ARG A 168 21.31 21.16 -15.31
N LEU A 169 20.24 20.88 -16.07
CA LEU A 169 20.16 21.16 -17.50
C LEU A 169 20.37 22.65 -17.79
N LEU A 170 19.64 23.53 -17.08
CA LEU A 170 19.78 24.98 -17.23
C LEU A 170 21.18 25.48 -16.87
N MET A 171 21.80 24.97 -15.81
CA MET A 171 23.18 25.32 -15.43
C MET A 171 24.19 24.85 -16.48
N SER A 172 24.01 23.66 -17.05
CA SER A 172 24.89 23.18 -18.12
C SER A 172 24.75 24.04 -19.39
N ALA A 173 23.53 24.42 -19.77
CA ALA A 173 23.25 25.30 -20.90
C ALA A 173 23.79 26.72 -20.66
N ALA A 174 23.60 27.27 -19.46
CA ALA A 174 24.14 28.57 -19.07
C ALA A 174 25.68 28.56 -19.07
N GLY A 175 26.30 27.47 -18.60
CA GLY A 175 27.74 27.29 -18.65
C GLY A 175 28.30 27.33 -20.07
N VAL A 176 27.64 26.64 -21.01
CA VAL A 176 27.98 26.70 -22.45
C VAL A 176 27.79 28.11 -23.01
N GLY A 177 26.71 28.80 -22.64
CA GLY A 177 26.45 30.19 -23.05
C GLY A 177 27.50 31.19 -22.56
N VAL A 178 27.86 31.13 -21.27
CA VAL A 178 28.93 31.96 -20.69
C VAL A 178 30.27 31.65 -21.35
N PHE A 179 30.56 30.38 -21.61
CA PHE A 179 31.77 29.98 -22.31
C PHE A 179 31.82 30.56 -23.74
N ALA A 180 30.72 30.51 -24.48
CA ALA A 180 30.62 31.10 -25.82
C ALA A 180 30.83 32.63 -25.80
N LEU A 181 30.25 33.34 -24.82
CA LEU A 181 30.46 34.78 -24.63
C LEU A 181 31.91 35.11 -24.28
N CYS A 182 32.56 34.33 -23.41
CA CYS A 182 33.98 34.47 -23.10
C CYS A 182 34.86 34.27 -24.35
N MET A 183 34.56 33.26 -25.17
CA MET A 183 35.25 33.02 -26.43
C MET A 183 35.07 34.18 -27.43
N MET A 184 33.87 34.76 -27.49
CA MET A 184 33.57 35.92 -28.33
C MET A 184 34.27 37.20 -27.84
N TRP A 185 34.42 37.38 -26.53
CA TRP A 185 35.18 38.51 -25.98
C TRP A 185 36.69 38.35 -26.24
N MET A 186 37.21 37.13 -26.14
CA MET A 186 38.63 36.83 -26.42
C MET A 186 39.04 37.01 -27.87
N THR A 187 38.10 37.07 -28.83
CA THR A 187 38.44 37.39 -30.22
C THR A 187 38.69 38.87 -30.45
N GLN A 188 38.14 39.74 -29.58
CA GLN A 188 38.33 41.19 -29.59
C GLN A 188 39.51 41.63 -28.72
N ALA A 189 39.86 40.84 -27.71
CA ALA A 189 41.06 41.06 -26.90
C ALA A 189 42.32 40.52 -27.60
N GLU A 190 43.48 41.15 -27.41
CA GLU A 190 44.79 40.70 -27.93
C GLU A 190 45.32 39.44 -27.21
N VAL A 191 44.54 38.36 -27.20
CA VAL A 191 44.90 37.09 -26.58
C VAL A 191 45.61 36.19 -27.59
N ALA A 192 46.77 35.65 -27.19
CA ALA A 192 47.54 34.71 -28.01
C ALA A 192 46.68 33.55 -28.53
N ALA A 193 46.87 33.19 -29.81
CA ALA A 193 46.07 32.16 -30.47
C ALA A 193 46.17 30.79 -29.77
N SER A 194 47.36 30.43 -29.27
CA SER A 194 47.57 29.18 -28.52
C SER A 194 46.70 29.11 -27.27
N THR A 195 46.64 30.18 -26.48
CA THR A 195 45.79 30.27 -25.27
C THR A 195 44.31 30.14 -25.60
N ARG A 196 43.84 30.78 -26.70
CA ARG A 196 42.45 30.66 -27.16
C ARG A 196 42.08 29.22 -27.53
N TRP A 197 42.94 28.53 -28.27
CA TRP A 197 42.72 27.12 -28.64
C TRP A 197 42.75 26.18 -27.43
N SER A 198 43.64 26.40 -26.47
CA SER A 198 43.68 25.61 -25.23
C SER A 198 42.38 25.74 -24.42
N ILE A 199 41.86 26.96 -24.27
CA ILE A 199 40.59 27.21 -23.59
C ILE A 199 39.42 26.61 -24.36
N PHE A 200 39.42 26.72 -25.70
CA PHE A 200 38.41 26.11 -26.56
C PHE A 200 38.32 24.58 -26.36
N ILE A 201 39.46 23.90 -26.43
CA ILE A 201 39.53 22.44 -26.24
C ILE A 201 39.10 22.07 -24.82
N ALA A 202 39.57 22.79 -23.79
CA ALA A 202 39.19 22.53 -22.41
C ALA A 202 37.67 22.68 -22.20
N GLY A 203 37.04 23.70 -22.77
CA GLY A 203 35.60 23.90 -22.69
C GLY A 203 34.79 22.84 -23.43
N LEU A 204 35.27 22.36 -24.59
CA LEU A 204 34.64 21.24 -25.29
C LEU A 204 34.71 19.94 -24.47
N VAL A 205 35.86 19.63 -23.89
CA VAL A 205 36.03 18.45 -23.02
C VAL A 205 35.13 18.56 -21.79
N ALA A 206 35.06 19.72 -21.14
CA ALA A 206 34.20 19.95 -19.99
C ALA A 206 32.71 19.83 -20.35
N SER A 207 32.28 20.36 -21.50
CA SER A 207 30.90 20.26 -21.99
C SER A 207 30.52 18.82 -22.32
N PHE A 208 31.41 18.09 -23.00
CA PHE A 208 31.20 16.68 -23.30
C PHE A 208 31.12 15.85 -22.02
N TYR A 209 32.03 16.06 -21.07
CA TYR A 209 32.00 15.38 -19.77
C TYR A 209 30.71 15.68 -18.99
N SER A 210 30.28 16.95 -18.93
CA SER A 210 29.02 17.32 -18.27
C SER A 210 27.81 16.67 -18.93
N ALA A 211 27.75 16.64 -20.26
CA ALA A 211 26.66 16.00 -21.00
C ALA A 211 26.66 14.48 -20.79
N TRP A 212 27.83 13.85 -20.88
CA TRP A 212 28.00 12.41 -20.65
C TRP A 212 27.62 12.03 -19.21
N TRP A 213 28.08 12.79 -18.22
CA TRP A 213 27.75 12.57 -16.81
C TRP A 213 26.24 12.66 -16.56
N LEU A 214 25.59 13.70 -17.08
CA LEU A 214 24.14 13.88 -16.93
C LEU A 214 23.36 12.75 -17.62
N ALA A 215 23.74 12.40 -18.85
CA ALA A 215 23.12 11.30 -19.58
C ALA A 215 23.29 9.96 -18.84
N HIS A 216 24.47 9.70 -18.29
CA HIS A 216 24.76 8.49 -17.53
C HIS A 216 23.97 8.43 -16.21
N ASP A 217 23.87 9.54 -15.46
CA ASP A 217 23.05 9.64 -14.24
C ASP A 217 21.57 9.34 -14.57
N ILE A 218 21.00 9.96 -15.61
CA ILE A 218 19.59 9.73 -15.98
C ILE A 218 19.37 8.29 -16.46
N ALA A 219 20.21 7.81 -17.38
CA ALA A 219 20.02 6.50 -18.01
C ALA A 219 20.17 5.34 -17.02
N SER A 220 21.16 5.41 -16.12
CA SER A 220 21.33 4.40 -15.07
C SER A 220 20.10 4.32 -14.16
N ARG A 221 19.51 5.47 -13.81
CA ARG A 221 18.35 5.51 -12.90
C ARG A 221 17.03 5.17 -13.57
N LEU A 222 16.85 5.51 -14.84
CA LEU A 222 15.73 5.01 -15.61
C LEU A 222 15.78 3.49 -15.74
N LYS A 223 17.00 2.91 -15.87
CA LYS A 223 17.19 1.46 -15.87
C LYS A 223 16.83 0.83 -14.51
N ASP A 224 17.17 1.48 -13.39
CA ASP A 224 16.75 1.04 -12.06
C ASP A 224 15.22 1.08 -11.92
N ALA A 225 14.57 2.17 -12.33
CA ALA A 225 13.12 2.31 -12.31
C ALA A 225 12.42 1.26 -13.19
N GLU A 226 12.98 0.98 -14.37
CA GLU A 226 12.50 -0.03 -15.30
C GLU A 226 12.59 -1.44 -14.71
N HIS A 227 13.69 -1.78 -14.04
CA HIS A 227 13.83 -3.03 -13.31
C HIS A 227 12.75 -3.18 -12.23
N GLN A 228 12.50 -2.11 -11.45
CA GLN A 228 11.45 -2.12 -10.42
C GLN A 228 10.05 -2.28 -11.04
N PHE A 229 9.78 -1.63 -12.17
CA PHE A 229 8.52 -1.78 -12.88
C PHE A 229 8.30 -3.21 -13.38
N ARG A 230 9.35 -3.85 -13.94
CA ARG A 230 9.29 -5.27 -14.33
C ARG A 230 9.08 -6.19 -13.14
N ALA A 231 9.75 -5.94 -12.02
CA ALA A 231 9.56 -6.74 -10.80
C ALA A 231 8.10 -6.69 -10.32
N ILE A 232 7.51 -5.50 -10.27
CA ILE A 232 6.08 -5.31 -9.93
C ILE A 232 5.19 -6.04 -10.95
N GLY A 233 5.47 -5.91 -12.25
CA GLY A 233 4.73 -6.60 -13.31
C GLY A 233 4.78 -8.13 -13.21
N ASN A 234 5.88 -8.68 -12.69
CA ASN A 234 6.05 -10.11 -12.43
C ASN A 234 5.46 -10.56 -11.07
N GLY A 235 4.81 -9.66 -10.32
CA GLY A 235 4.18 -9.97 -9.04
C GLY A 235 5.09 -9.84 -7.81
N ASP A 236 6.29 -9.27 -7.95
CA ASP A 236 7.16 -8.98 -6.81
C ASP A 236 6.85 -7.60 -6.22
N TYR A 237 6.03 -7.62 -5.17
CA TYR A 237 5.62 -6.42 -4.42
C TYR A 237 6.40 -6.24 -3.10
N GLN A 238 7.53 -6.93 -2.94
CA GLN A 238 8.26 -6.96 -1.67
C GLN A 238 9.64 -6.31 -1.73
N GLN A 239 10.22 -6.13 -2.92
CA GLN A 239 11.49 -5.43 -3.06
C GLN A 239 11.46 -4.00 -2.53
N ASN A 240 12.51 -3.61 -1.79
CA ASN A 240 12.64 -2.25 -1.30
C ASN A 240 13.13 -1.31 -2.41
N ILE A 241 12.32 -0.31 -2.74
CA ILE A 241 12.70 0.78 -3.64
C ILE A 241 13.34 1.88 -2.80
N ALA A 242 14.66 2.02 -2.92
CA ALA A 242 15.41 3.11 -2.31
C ALA A 242 15.10 4.44 -3.01
N ILE A 243 14.82 5.48 -2.23
CA ILE A 243 14.56 6.84 -2.73
C ILE A 243 15.58 7.75 -2.06
N ASP A 244 16.67 8.03 -2.76
CA ASP A 244 17.81 8.79 -2.24
C ASP A 244 17.80 10.27 -2.70
N ARG A 245 16.85 10.68 -3.54
CA ARG A 245 16.83 11.99 -4.21
C ARG A 245 15.49 12.71 -4.15
N ASN A 246 15.56 14.03 -4.28
CA ASN A 246 14.43 14.95 -4.24
C ASN A 246 14.23 15.69 -5.57
N ASP A 247 14.41 14.98 -6.68
CA ASP A 247 14.26 15.46 -8.05
C ASP A 247 13.12 14.72 -8.78
N GLU A 248 12.93 15.00 -10.07
CA GLU A 248 11.88 14.45 -10.90
C GLU A 248 11.99 12.91 -11.02
N VAL A 249 13.21 12.37 -11.08
CA VAL A 249 13.45 10.92 -11.10
C VAL A 249 13.07 10.30 -9.76
N GLY A 250 13.45 10.96 -8.64
CA GLY A 250 12.99 10.58 -7.31
C GLY A 250 11.46 10.55 -7.20
N ALA A 251 10.76 11.51 -7.82
CA ALA A 251 9.29 11.54 -7.84
C ALA A 251 8.67 10.38 -8.63
N VAL A 252 9.30 9.91 -9.72
CA VAL A 252 8.86 8.72 -10.45
C VAL A 252 9.05 7.46 -9.60
N LEU A 253 10.23 7.26 -9.02
CA LEU A 253 10.51 6.12 -8.12
C LEU A 253 9.56 6.10 -6.93
N LEU A 254 9.21 7.28 -6.42
CA LEU A 254 8.24 7.48 -5.36
C LEU A 254 6.81 7.04 -5.76
N GLY A 255 6.39 7.37 -6.97
CA GLY A 255 5.15 6.89 -7.56
C GLY A 255 5.15 5.36 -7.69
N LEU A 256 6.25 4.79 -8.19
CA LEU A 256 6.42 3.33 -8.30
C LEU A 256 6.35 2.63 -6.94
N LYS A 257 7.01 3.17 -5.91
CA LYS A 257 6.95 2.65 -4.53
C LYS A 257 5.53 2.69 -3.98
N SER A 258 4.80 3.79 -4.19
CA SER A 258 3.40 3.90 -3.76
C SER A 258 2.50 2.88 -4.45
N MET A 259 2.70 2.68 -5.76
CA MET A 259 1.97 1.70 -6.55
C MET A 259 2.29 0.27 -6.09
N GLN A 260 3.56 -0.06 -5.87
CA GLN A 260 4.01 -1.36 -5.37
C GLN A 260 3.35 -1.72 -4.03
N ILE A 261 3.35 -0.80 -3.07
CA ILE A 261 2.74 -1.00 -1.74
C ILE A 261 1.23 -1.27 -1.89
N ARG A 262 0.55 -0.49 -2.72
CA ARG A 262 -0.90 -0.62 -2.95
C ARG A 262 -1.27 -1.93 -3.63
N LEU A 263 -0.64 -2.22 -4.79
CA LEU A 263 -0.91 -3.44 -5.55
C LEU A 263 -0.56 -4.68 -4.74
N GLY A 264 0.56 -4.67 -4.03
CA GLY A 264 0.95 -5.75 -3.14
C GLY A 264 -0.09 -6.04 -2.07
N PHE A 265 -0.71 -4.99 -1.50
CA PHE A 265 -1.84 -5.17 -0.59
C PHE A 265 -3.07 -5.73 -1.31
N GLU A 266 -3.50 -5.12 -2.41
CA GLU A 266 -4.74 -5.50 -3.11
C GLU A 266 -4.68 -6.96 -3.57
N VAL A 267 -3.56 -7.38 -4.15
CA VAL A 267 -3.33 -8.77 -4.57
C VAL A 267 -3.40 -9.73 -3.39
N GLN A 268 -2.74 -9.42 -2.27
CA GLN A 268 -2.76 -10.27 -1.08
C GLN A 268 -4.17 -10.35 -0.47
N GLU A 269 -4.90 -9.24 -0.42
CA GLU A 269 -6.25 -9.21 0.13
C GLU A 269 -7.24 -9.96 -0.74
N HIS A 270 -7.20 -9.78 -2.07
CA HIS A 270 -8.02 -10.54 -3.00
C HIS A 270 -7.72 -12.04 -2.91
N LYS A 271 -6.44 -12.42 -2.81
CA LYS A 271 -6.05 -13.82 -2.62
C LYS A 271 -6.62 -14.39 -1.31
N ARG A 272 -6.52 -13.65 -0.21
CA ARG A 272 -7.06 -14.05 1.09
C ARG A 272 -8.58 -14.24 1.05
N ILE A 273 -9.31 -13.33 0.40
CA ILE A 273 -10.76 -13.44 0.22
C ILE A 273 -11.08 -14.66 -0.62
N ALA A 274 -10.38 -14.88 -1.74
CA ALA A 274 -10.58 -16.03 -2.61
C ALA A 274 -10.33 -17.36 -1.87
N GLU A 275 -9.23 -17.47 -1.11
CA GLU A 275 -8.94 -18.66 -0.29
C GLU A 275 -10.01 -18.89 0.78
N SER A 276 -10.53 -17.83 1.42
CA SER A 276 -11.61 -17.96 2.39
C SER A 276 -12.91 -18.44 1.75
N SER A 277 -13.28 -17.88 0.60
CA SER A 277 -14.46 -18.31 -0.17
C SER A 277 -14.33 -19.75 -0.65
N LEU A 278 -13.12 -20.16 -1.08
CA LEU A 278 -12.85 -21.55 -1.47
C LEU A 278 -13.02 -22.51 -0.29
N ARG A 279 -12.51 -22.17 0.90
CA ARG A 279 -12.71 -22.98 2.12
C ARG A 279 -14.19 -23.12 2.50
N ILE A 280 -14.96 -22.03 2.42
CA ILE A 280 -16.41 -22.07 2.68
C ILE A 280 -17.09 -22.99 1.67
N ARG A 281 -16.78 -22.84 0.38
CA ARG A 281 -17.33 -23.70 -0.68
C ARG A 281 -17.03 -25.18 -0.44
N GLN A 282 -15.78 -25.52 -0.12
CA GLN A 282 -15.37 -26.90 0.19
C GLN A 282 -16.13 -27.46 1.40
N ALA A 283 -16.36 -26.65 2.44
CA ALA A 283 -17.14 -27.06 3.61
C ALA A 283 -18.62 -27.30 3.26
N LEU A 284 -19.20 -26.48 2.38
CA LEU A 284 -20.56 -26.66 1.90
C LEU A 284 -20.69 -27.91 1.01
N ASP A 285 -19.67 -28.23 0.21
CA ASP A 285 -19.65 -29.39 -0.69
C ASP A 285 -19.73 -30.72 0.09
N VAL A 286 -19.19 -30.77 1.31
CA VAL A 286 -19.25 -31.96 2.19
C VAL A 286 -20.39 -31.91 3.21
N ALA A 287 -21.13 -30.81 3.29
CA ALA A 287 -22.21 -30.66 4.26
C ALA A 287 -23.38 -31.57 3.88
N ALA A 288 -23.84 -32.40 4.82
CA ALA A 288 -24.99 -33.28 4.59
C ALA A 288 -26.31 -32.50 4.44
N THR A 289 -26.39 -31.30 5.00
CA THR A 289 -27.55 -30.41 4.84
C THR A 289 -27.66 -29.93 3.40
N ASN A 290 -28.88 -29.89 2.86
CA ASN A 290 -29.16 -29.33 1.54
C ASN A 290 -28.89 -27.83 1.54
N VAL A 291 -27.93 -27.38 0.74
CA VAL A 291 -27.57 -25.95 0.63
C VAL A 291 -27.62 -25.51 -0.82
N MET A 292 -28.28 -24.39 -1.05
CA MET A 292 -28.36 -23.71 -2.33
C MET A 292 -28.13 -22.20 -2.09
N VAL A 293 -27.34 -21.56 -2.95
CA VAL A 293 -27.02 -20.13 -2.88
C VAL A 293 -27.35 -19.48 -4.22
N THR A 294 -27.94 -18.29 -4.17
CA THR A 294 -28.30 -17.50 -5.34
C THR A 294 -27.52 -16.19 -5.39
N ASP A 295 -27.44 -15.59 -6.59
CA ASP A 295 -27.03 -14.20 -6.73
C ASP A 295 -28.16 -13.23 -6.34
N HIS A 296 -27.92 -11.92 -6.53
CA HIS A 296 -28.90 -10.86 -6.25
C HIS A 296 -30.16 -10.97 -7.12
N ASP A 297 -30.04 -11.52 -8.32
CA ASP A 297 -31.15 -11.69 -9.25
C ASP A 297 -31.89 -13.01 -9.04
N LEU A 298 -31.53 -13.75 -7.98
CA LEU A 298 -32.08 -15.04 -7.57
C LEU A 298 -31.75 -16.19 -8.53
N ASN A 299 -30.69 -16.08 -9.33
CA ASN A 299 -30.16 -17.20 -10.10
C ASN A 299 -29.30 -18.08 -9.20
N ILE A 300 -29.46 -19.40 -9.30
CA ILE A 300 -28.71 -20.36 -8.49
C ILE A 300 -27.25 -20.37 -8.93
N VAL A 301 -26.35 -19.87 -8.08
CA VAL A 301 -24.90 -19.84 -8.33
C VAL A 301 -24.16 -21.01 -7.71
N TYR A 302 -24.79 -21.68 -6.74
CA TYR A 302 -24.22 -22.83 -6.05
C TYR A 302 -25.31 -23.75 -5.49
N ALA A 303 -25.10 -25.05 -5.62
CA ALA A 303 -25.93 -26.10 -5.05
C ALA A 303 -25.00 -27.23 -4.61
N ASN A 304 -25.07 -27.64 -3.35
CA ASN A 304 -24.18 -28.68 -2.85
C ASN A 304 -24.64 -30.09 -3.31
N PRO A 305 -23.78 -31.11 -3.20
CA PRO A 305 -24.13 -32.48 -3.61
C PRO A 305 -25.39 -33.03 -2.92
N SER A 306 -25.64 -32.67 -1.65
CA SER A 306 -26.83 -33.12 -0.92
C SER A 306 -28.13 -32.59 -1.52
N ILE A 307 -28.23 -31.29 -1.84
CA ILE A 307 -29.45 -30.77 -2.48
C ILE A 307 -29.63 -31.37 -3.88
N GLN A 308 -28.54 -31.57 -4.65
CA GLN A 308 -28.63 -32.21 -5.96
C GLN A 308 -29.13 -33.67 -5.86
N HIS A 309 -28.64 -34.43 -4.88
CA HIS A 309 -29.12 -35.80 -4.64
C HIS A 309 -30.60 -35.80 -4.24
N MET A 310 -31.02 -34.91 -3.34
CA MET A 310 -32.42 -34.78 -2.93
C MET A 310 -33.32 -34.43 -4.12
N LEU A 311 -32.92 -33.44 -4.93
CA LEU A 311 -33.68 -33.01 -6.11
C LEU A 311 -33.79 -34.12 -7.17
N ARG A 312 -32.73 -34.90 -7.40
CA ARG A 312 -32.79 -36.07 -8.28
C ARG A 312 -33.75 -37.14 -7.76
N HIS A 313 -33.74 -37.40 -6.45
CA HIS A 313 -34.67 -38.34 -5.85
C HIS A 313 -36.13 -37.87 -5.94
N ALA A 314 -36.37 -36.57 -5.76
CA ALA A 314 -37.68 -35.96 -5.82
C ALA A 314 -38.12 -35.54 -7.24
N GLU A 315 -37.29 -35.76 -8.28
CA GLU A 315 -37.52 -35.19 -9.61
C GLU A 315 -38.85 -35.63 -10.24
N ALA A 316 -39.19 -36.92 -10.11
CA ALA A 316 -40.44 -37.46 -10.63
C ALA A 316 -41.67 -36.80 -9.99
N ASP A 317 -41.62 -36.53 -8.69
CA ASP A 317 -42.70 -35.87 -7.96
C ASP A 317 -42.75 -34.38 -8.27
N LEU A 318 -41.59 -33.71 -8.34
CA LEU A 318 -41.47 -32.31 -8.73
C LEU A 318 -42.01 -32.06 -10.15
N ARG A 319 -41.79 -33.00 -11.08
CA ARG A 319 -42.31 -32.91 -12.46
C ARG A 319 -43.84 -32.95 -12.55
N LYS A 320 -44.55 -33.43 -11.51
CA LYS A 320 -46.02 -33.38 -11.46
C LYS A 320 -46.54 -31.95 -11.38
N GLU A 321 -45.82 -31.06 -10.68
CA GLU A 321 -46.17 -29.64 -10.57
C GLU A 321 -45.35 -28.74 -11.51
N MET A 322 -44.15 -29.17 -11.89
CA MET A 322 -43.21 -28.43 -12.75
C MET A 322 -42.73 -29.32 -13.90
N PRO A 323 -43.48 -29.44 -15.01
CA PRO A 323 -43.24 -30.42 -16.06
C PRO A 323 -41.85 -30.35 -16.73
N HIS A 324 -41.22 -29.18 -16.70
CA HIS A 324 -39.89 -28.93 -17.28
C HIS A 324 -38.76 -28.93 -16.24
N PHE A 325 -39.02 -29.43 -15.02
CA PHE A 325 -37.99 -29.52 -13.99
C PHE A 325 -36.92 -30.56 -14.35
N ASP A 326 -35.66 -30.13 -14.27
CA ASP A 326 -34.48 -30.94 -14.51
C ASP A 326 -33.52 -30.75 -13.33
N ALA A 327 -33.30 -31.83 -12.57
CA ALA A 327 -32.48 -31.81 -11.37
C ALA A 327 -30.98 -31.60 -11.66
N ASP A 328 -30.49 -32.00 -12.83
CA ASP A 328 -29.08 -31.86 -13.22
C ASP A 328 -28.79 -30.45 -13.79
N HIS A 329 -29.81 -29.73 -14.26
CA HIS A 329 -29.70 -28.38 -14.84
C HIS A 329 -30.29 -27.27 -13.97
N VAL A 330 -30.21 -27.40 -12.64
CA VAL A 330 -30.67 -26.35 -11.70
C VAL A 330 -29.68 -25.19 -11.55
N LEU A 331 -28.38 -25.41 -11.79
CA LEU A 331 -27.37 -24.34 -11.71
C LEU A 331 -27.60 -23.31 -12.83
N GLY A 332 -27.55 -22.03 -12.48
CA GLY A 332 -27.80 -20.91 -13.38
C GLY A 332 -29.29 -20.64 -13.68
N LYS A 333 -30.22 -21.47 -13.18
CA LYS A 333 -31.66 -21.20 -13.27
C LYS A 333 -32.10 -20.25 -12.17
N ASN A 334 -33.14 -19.48 -12.45
CA ASN A 334 -33.77 -18.61 -11.46
C ASN A 334 -34.66 -19.42 -10.51
N ILE A 335 -34.63 -19.13 -9.21
CA ILE A 335 -35.48 -19.85 -8.25
C ILE A 335 -36.97 -19.56 -8.40
N ASP A 336 -37.33 -18.50 -9.12
CA ASP A 336 -38.73 -18.17 -9.42
C ASP A 336 -39.48 -19.34 -10.05
N HIS A 337 -38.78 -20.19 -10.81
CA HIS A 337 -39.36 -21.39 -11.42
C HIS A 337 -39.86 -22.42 -10.39
N PHE A 338 -39.40 -22.36 -9.14
CA PHE A 338 -39.83 -23.25 -8.05
C PHE A 338 -41.06 -22.76 -7.28
N HIS A 339 -41.57 -21.56 -7.61
CA HIS A 339 -42.62 -20.92 -6.84
C HIS A 339 -43.82 -20.57 -7.72
N ARG A 340 -45.03 -20.93 -7.28
CA ARG A 340 -46.28 -20.56 -7.96
C ARG A 340 -46.50 -19.03 -8.05
N HIS A 341 -45.98 -18.28 -7.07
CA HIS A 341 -46.07 -16.82 -7.01
C HIS A 341 -44.69 -16.17 -6.77
N PRO A 342 -43.85 -16.05 -7.83
CA PRO A 342 -42.49 -15.52 -7.73
C PRO A 342 -42.40 -14.12 -7.11
N GLU A 343 -43.36 -13.24 -7.43
CA GLU A 343 -43.42 -11.88 -6.91
C GLU A 343 -43.50 -11.80 -5.38
N HIS A 344 -44.23 -12.73 -4.76
CA HIS A 344 -44.32 -12.80 -3.31
C HIS A 344 -42.97 -13.18 -2.70
N GLN A 345 -42.29 -14.17 -3.30
CA GLN A 345 -40.98 -14.63 -2.88
C GLN A 345 -39.93 -13.54 -3.01
N ARG A 346 -39.91 -12.82 -4.15
CA ARG A 346 -39.01 -11.68 -4.36
C ARG A 346 -39.18 -10.60 -3.29
N LYS A 347 -40.42 -10.23 -2.95
CA LYS A 347 -40.70 -9.23 -1.90
C LYS A 347 -40.23 -9.70 -0.52
N LEU A 348 -40.46 -10.97 -0.18
CA LEU A 348 -39.97 -11.54 1.07
C LEU A 348 -38.44 -11.51 1.13
N LEU A 349 -37.78 -12.01 0.08
CA LEU A 349 -36.32 -12.10 0.00
C LEU A 349 -35.64 -10.72 0.01
N ALA A 350 -36.23 -9.72 -0.65
CA ALA A 350 -35.73 -8.35 -0.68
C ALA A 350 -35.74 -7.66 0.70
N THR A 351 -36.53 -8.16 1.65
CA THR A 351 -36.66 -7.60 3.00
C THR A 351 -36.02 -8.47 4.09
N LEU A 352 -35.30 -9.55 3.71
CA LEU A 352 -34.64 -10.42 4.67
C LEU A 352 -33.43 -9.75 5.32
N ASP A 353 -33.55 -9.47 6.62
CA ASP A 353 -32.45 -9.02 7.48
C ASP A 353 -31.99 -10.11 8.48
N ARG A 354 -32.77 -11.19 8.61
CA ARG A 354 -32.55 -12.31 9.54
C ARG A 354 -32.97 -13.63 8.93
N THR A 355 -32.53 -14.73 9.54
CA THR A 355 -32.90 -16.09 9.10
C THR A 355 -34.41 -16.28 9.10
N HIS A 356 -34.98 -16.57 7.94
CA HIS A 356 -36.37 -16.98 7.80
C HIS A 356 -36.46 -18.51 7.68
N LYS A 357 -37.36 -19.11 8.45
CA LYS A 357 -37.60 -20.55 8.46
C LYS A 357 -39.03 -20.80 8.04
N THR A 358 -39.21 -21.64 7.03
CA THR A 358 -40.51 -22.10 6.56
C THR A 358 -40.45 -23.59 6.29
N VAL A 359 -41.59 -24.27 6.36
CA VAL A 359 -41.74 -25.68 5.99
C VAL A 359 -42.53 -25.71 4.70
N LEU A 360 -41.96 -26.35 3.68
CA LEU A 360 -42.58 -26.51 2.37
C LEU A 360 -42.81 -28.00 2.13
N HIS A 361 -44.00 -28.36 1.68
CA HIS A 361 -44.27 -29.68 1.12
C HIS A 361 -43.88 -29.68 -0.34
N VAL A 362 -43.02 -30.62 -0.74
CA VAL A 362 -42.40 -30.69 -2.05
C VAL A 362 -42.78 -32.01 -2.69
N GLY A 363 -43.58 -31.99 -3.76
CA GLY A 363 -43.91 -33.20 -4.53
C GLY A 363 -45.17 -33.98 -4.13
N GLY A 364 -46.06 -33.42 -3.30
CA GLY A 364 -47.30 -34.06 -2.84
C GLY A 364 -47.47 -33.98 -1.33
#